data_AF-A0A8C4SMN8-F1
#
_entry.id   AF-A0A8C4SMN8-F1
#
_cell.length_a   1.000
_cell.length_b   1.000
_cell.length_c   1.000
_cell.angle_alpha   90.00
_cell.angle_beta   90.00
_cell.angle_gamma   90.00
#
_symmetry.space_group_name_H-M   'P 1'
#
loop_
_entity.id
_entity.type
_entity.pdbx_description
1 polymer ?
#
loop_
_entity_poly.entity_id
_entity_poly.type
_entity_poly.pdbx_seq_one_letter_code
_entity_poly.pdbx_strand_id
1 'polypeptide(L)'
;MAADLGELLVPYMPTIRVPRTGDRVFKNECAFSYDTPESEGGLYVCMNTFLGFGREHVERHYRKTGQCVYMHVKRIIKEVRAKLLYFEFFTYYSGTMPIIQ
;
A
#
# COMPACT_ATOMS: atom_id res chain seq x y z
N MET A 1 -22.01 -9.76 -16.82
CA MET A 1 -22.46 -8.53 -16.13
C MET A 1 -21.31 -8.12 -15.21
N ALA A 2 -20.58 -7.05 -15.54
CA ALA A 2 -19.60 -6.51 -14.63
C ALA A 2 -20.38 -5.79 -13.54
N ALA A 3 -20.50 -6.41 -12.35
CA ALA A 3 -21.01 -5.70 -11.20
C ALA A 3 -20.12 -4.48 -10.98
N ASP A 4 -20.74 -3.32 -10.75
CA ASP A 4 -19.99 -2.13 -10.39
C ASP A 4 -19.14 -2.45 -9.15
N LEU A 5 -17.84 -2.13 -9.18
CA LEU A 5 -16.92 -2.48 -8.10
C LEU A 5 -17.38 -1.88 -6.75
N GLY A 6 -18.08 -0.74 -6.80
CA GLY A 6 -18.69 -0.12 -5.64
C GLY A 6 -19.76 -1.01 -5.01
N GLU A 7 -20.67 -1.58 -5.80
CA GLU A 7 -21.75 -2.46 -5.30
C GLU A 7 -21.21 -3.71 -4.60
N LEU A 8 -20.08 -4.25 -5.07
CA LEU A 8 -19.45 -5.43 -4.47
C LEU A 8 -18.77 -5.12 -3.13
N LEU A 9 -18.36 -3.86 -2.90
CA LEU A 9 -17.70 -3.42 -1.68
C LEU A 9 -18.67 -2.97 -0.59
N VAL A 10 -19.86 -2.46 -0.96
CA VAL A 10 -20.88 -1.96 -0.01
C VAL A 10 -21.13 -2.91 1.17
N PRO A 11 -21.31 -4.24 0.99
CA PRO A 11 -21.54 -5.16 2.11
C PRO A 11 -20.39 -5.25 3.11
N TYR A 12 -19.17 -4.91 2.68
CA TYR A 12 -17.95 -5.07 3.45
C TYR A 12 -17.42 -3.74 4.02
N MET A 13 -17.98 -2.60 3.62
CA MET A 13 -17.60 -1.30 4.18
C MET A 13 -17.63 -1.25 5.72
N PRO A 14 -18.58 -1.89 6.44
CA PRO A 14 -18.58 -1.88 7.90
C PRO A 14 -17.38 -2.58 8.55
N THR A 15 -16.68 -3.47 7.84
CA THR A 15 -15.51 -4.18 8.38
C THR A 15 -14.21 -3.40 8.19
N ILE A 16 -14.24 -2.35 7.37
CA ILE A 16 -13.08 -1.50 7.11
C ILE A 16 -12.94 -0.51 8.26
N ARG A 17 -11.88 -0.67 9.05
CA ARG A 17 -11.54 0.23 10.15
C ARG A 17 -10.46 1.21 9.72
N VAL A 18 -10.56 2.44 10.21
CA VAL A 18 -9.50 3.44 10.08
C VAL A 18 -8.56 3.32 11.30
N PRO A 19 -7.23 3.12 11.11
CA PRO A 19 -6.27 3.07 12.21
C PRO A 19 -6.29 4.37 13.02
N ARG A 20 -6.30 4.26 14.36
CA ARG A 20 -6.23 5.38 15.29
C ARG A 20 -4.88 5.43 15.99
N THR A 21 -4.61 6.53 16.71
CA THR A 21 -3.43 6.66 17.56
C THR A 21 -3.39 5.52 18.58
N GLY A 22 -2.35 4.68 18.51
CA GLY A 22 -2.17 3.50 19.37
C GLY A 22 -2.41 2.16 18.66
N ASP A 23 -3.05 2.15 17.50
CA ASP A 23 -3.21 0.92 16.71
C ASP A 23 -1.88 0.50 16.06
N ARG A 24 -1.58 -0.79 16.12
CA ARG A 24 -0.38 -1.37 15.49
C ARG A 24 -0.72 -1.81 14.08
N VAL A 25 -0.09 -1.18 13.09
CA VAL A 25 -0.28 -1.51 11.66
C VAL A 25 0.95 -2.24 11.13
N PHE A 26 0.81 -3.53 10.85
CA PHE A 26 1.89 -4.40 10.38
C PHE A 26 1.97 -4.37 8.85
N LYS A 27 2.62 -3.34 8.32
CA LYS A 27 2.75 -3.10 6.86
C LYS A 27 4.13 -3.41 6.26
N ASN A 28 5.04 -3.95 7.07
CA ASN A 28 6.43 -4.19 6.67
C ASN A 28 6.71 -5.66 6.36
N GLU A 29 6.02 -6.59 7.02
CA GLU A 29 6.25 -8.03 6.93
C GLU A 29 4.95 -8.82 7.12
N CYS A 30 4.93 -10.06 6.64
CA CYS A 30 3.84 -11.00 6.85
C CYS A 30 3.86 -11.59 8.28
N ALA A 31 2.69 -11.82 8.86
CA ALA A 31 2.56 -12.41 10.19
C ALA A 31 2.98 -13.90 10.26
N PHE A 32 3.07 -14.60 9.12
CA PHE A 32 3.38 -16.04 9.04
C PHE A 32 4.65 -16.36 8.25
N SER A 33 5.12 -15.45 7.41
CA SER A 33 6.27 -15.62 6.51
C SER A 33 7.12 -14.36 6.51
N TYR A 34 8.31 -14.42 5.90
CA TYR A 34 9.17 -13.25 5.70
C TYR A 34 8.82 -12.46 4.43
N ASP A 35 7.59 -12.60 3.92
CA ASP A 35 7.15 -11.82 2.78
C ASP A 35 7.09 -10.34 3.14
N THR A 36 7.65 -9.51 2.27
CA THR A 36 7.70 -8.06 2.41
C THR A 36 6.90 -7.41 1.29
N PRO A 37 6.59 -6.10 1.35
CA PRO A 37 6.00 -5.40 0.22
C PRO A 37 6.88 -5.40 -1.04
N GLU A 38 8.16 -5.78 -0.94
CA GLU A 38 9.09 -5.89 -2.07
C GLU A 38 9.06 -7.28 -2.73
N SER A 39 8.46 -8.27 -2.06
CA SER A 39 8.25 -9.61 -2.62
C SER A 39 7.36 -9.56 -3.87
N GLU A 40 7.49 -10.56 -4.75
CA GLU A 40 6.74 -10.64 -6.02
C GLU A 40 5.22 -10.49 -5.82
N GLY A 41 4.70 -11.15 -4.78
CA GLY A 41 3.29 -11.13 -4.39
C GLY A 41 2.85 -9.87 -3.64
N GLY A 42 3.77 -9.03 -3.20
CA GLY A 42 3.53 -7.92 -2.27
C GLY A 42 2.99 -8.36 -0.91
N LEU A 43 2.49 -7.40 -0.14
CA LEU A 43 1.94 -7.62 1.19
C LEU A 43 0.47 -7.18 1.24
N TYR A 44 -0.41 -8.02 1.79
CA TYR A 44 -1.85 -7.77 1.93
C TYR A 44 -2.16 -7.42 3.38
N VAL A 45 -2.50 -6.15 3.64
CA VAL A 45 -2.84 -5.68 4.99
C VAL A 45 -4.34 -5.75 5.18
N CYS A 46 -4.82 -6.50 6.19
CA CYS A 46 -6.25 -6.56 6.50
C CYS A 46 -6.74 -5.21 7.03
N MET A 47 -7.83 -4.67 6.47
CA MET A 47 -8.37 -3.36 6.89
C MET A 47 -9.18 -3.40 8.19
N ASN A 48 -9.38 -4.57 8.79
CA ASN A 48 -10.03 -4.70 10.10
C ASN A 48 -9.00 -4.87 11.25
N THR A 49 -8.02 -5.78 11.06
CA THR A 49 -7.05 -6.16 12.10
C THR A 49 -5.67 -5.51 11.93
N PHE A 50 -5.41 -4.89 10.79
CA PHE A 50 -4.14 -4.25 10.44
C PHE A 50 -2.92 -5.19 10.44
N LEU A 51 -3.17 -6.50 10.31
CA LEU A 51 -2.13 -7.52 10.11
C LEU A 51 -1.75 -7.63 8.62
N GLY A 52 -0.46 -7.80 8.36
CA GLY A 52 0.08 -8.05 7.03
C GLY A 52 0.16 -9.55 6.70
N PHE A 53 -0.22 -9.92 5.48
CA PHE A 53 -0.19 -11.29 4.99
C PHE A 53 0.47 -11.35 3.61
N GLY A 54 1.32 -12.34 3.38
CA GLY A 54 1.82 -12.67 2.04
C GLY A 54 0.73 -13.28 1.17
N ARG A 55 0.98 -13.37 -0.15
CA ARG A 55 0.03 -13.89 -1.15
C ARG A 55 -0.49 -15.29 -0.81
N GLU A 56 0.36 -16.16 -0.29
CA GLU A 56 -0.04 -17.54 0.06
C GLU A 56 -0.83 -17.62 1.37
N HIS A 57 -0.71 -16.61 2.24
CA HIS A 57 -1.28 -16.63 3.59
C HIS A 57 -2.58 -15.84 3.70
N VAL A 58 -2.86 -14.93 2.76
CA VAL A 58 -4.10 -14.13 2.75
C VAL A 58 -5.34 -15.01 2.64
N GLU A 59 -5.30 -16.07 1.81
CA GLU A 59 -6.43 -16.98 1.65
C GLU A 59 -6.72 -17.76 2.94
N ARG A 60 -5.66 -18.18 3.64
CA ARG A 60 -5.80 -18.83 4.95
C ARG A 60 -6.45 -17.88 5.97
N HIS A 61 -6.10 -16.59 5.96
CA HIS A 61 -6.72 -15.60 6.84
C HIS A 61 -8.20 -15.37 6.49
N TYR A 62 -8.53 -15.28 5.19
CA TYR A 62 -9.91 -15.18 4.71
C TYR A 62 -10.76 -16.37 5.18
N ARG A 63 -10.30 -17.60 4.97
CA ARG A 63 -11.02 -18.81 5.38
C ARG A 63 -11.26 -18.90 6.89
N LYS A 64 -10.37 -18.30 7.71
CA LYS A 64 -10.49 -18.32 9.18
C LYS A 64 -11.36 -17.21 9.75
N THR A 65 -11.32 -16.00 9.16
CA THR A 65 -11.93 -14.79 9.75
C THR A 65 -13.10 -14.25 8.96
N GLY A 66 -13.28 -14.71 7.71
CA GLY A 66 -14.25 -14.15 6.76
C GLY A 66 -13.89 -12.75 6.23
N GLN A 67 -12.73 -12.20 6.62
CA GLN A 67 -12.30 -10.88 6.14
C GLN A 67 -11.88 -10.96 4.69
N CYS A 68 -12.57 -10.24 3.82
CA CYS A 68 -12.34 -10.24 2.37
C CYS A 68 -11.64 -8.98 1.87
N VAL A 69 -11.57 -7.91 2.67
CA VAL A 69 -11.02 -6.62 2.23
C VAL A 69 -9.61 -6.41 2.77
N TYR A 70 -8.66 -6.28 1.84
CA TYR A 70 -7.24 -6.11 2.14
C TYR A 70 -6.67 -4.97 1.30
N MET A 71 -5.75 -4.22 1.87
CA MET A 71 -4.92 -3.26 1.17
C MET A 71 -3.67 -3.95 0.65
N HIS A 72 -3.53 -4.05 -0.67
CA HIS A 72 -2.34 -4.63 -1.30
C HIS A 72 -1.24 -3.58 -1.42
N VAL A 73 -0.14 -3.79 -0.69
CA VAL A 73 1.05 -2.94 -0.69
C VAL A 73 2.15 -3.64 -1.48
N LYS A 74 2.51 -3.06 -2.63
CA LYS A 74 3.62 -3.54 -3.46
C LYS A 74 4.60 -2.40 -3.72
N ARG A 75 5.85 -2.59 -3.29
CA ARG A 75 6.95 -1.67 -3.56
C ARG A 75 7.67 -2.17 -4.81
N ILE A 76 7.86 -1.26 -5.76
CA ILE A 76 8.59 -1.52 -7.00
C ILE A 76 9.74 -0.53 -7.03
N ILE A 77 10.96 -1.04 -7.07
CA ILE A 77 12.15 -0.21 -7.27
C ILE A 77 12.09 0.31 -8.71
N LYS A 78 11.88 1.61 -8.86
CA LYS A 78 11.96 2.28 -10.16
C LYS A 78 13.36 2.84 -10.30
N GLU A 79 14.08 2.42 -11.35
CA GLU A 79 15.32 3.08 -11.73
C GLU A 79 15.02 4.54 -12.07
N VAL A 80 15.62 5.46 -11.32
CA VAL A 80 15.57 6.87 -11.67
C VAL A 80 16.51 7.06 -12.84
N ARG A 81 15.98 7.20 -14.06
CA ARG A 81 16.80 7.64 -15.20
C ARG A 81 17.31 9.04 -14.85
N ALA A 82 18.58 9.14 -14.49
CA ALA A 82 19.28 10.35 -14.05
C ALA A 82 19.25 11.53 -15.05
N LYS A 83 18.66 11.35 -16.24
CA LYS A 83 18.54 12.40 -17.26
C LYS A 83 17.65 13.58 -16.84
N LEU A 84 16.67 13.39 -15.96
CA LEU A 84 15.75 14.46 -15.56
C LEU A 84 16.19 15.21 -14.30
N LEU A 85 16.93 14.55 -13.40
CA LEU A 85 17.40 15.21 -12.18
C LEU A 85 18.50 16.24 -12.47
N TYR A 86 19.37 16.02 -13.45
CA TYR A 86 20.40 17.02 -13.80
C TYR A 86 19.78 18.30 -14.37
N PHE A 87 18.71 18.21 -15.16
CA PHE A 87 18.06 19.39 -15.77
C PHE A 87 17.24 20.19 -14.74
N GLU A 88 16.55 19.51 -13.81
CA GLU A 88 15.84 20.17 -12.71
C GLU A 88 16.77 20.71 -11.62
N PHE A 89 17.85 20.00 -11.26
CA PHE A 89 18.85 20.55 -10.33
C PHE A 89 19.59 21.75 -10.91
N PHE A 90 19.94 21.74 -12.20
CA PHE A 90 20.65 22.87 -12.81
C PHE A 90 19.75 24.09 -12.90
N THR A 91 18.47 23.96 -13.26
CA THR A 91 17.52 25.08 -13.24
C THR A 91 17.28 25.62 -11.83
N TYR A 92 17.20 24.77 -10.81
CA TYR A 92 17.10 25.21 -9.40
C TYR A 92 18.35 25.97 -8.91
N TYR A 93 19.55 25.57 -9.36
CA TYR A 93 20.81 26.22 -8.93
C TYR A 93 21.31 27.35 -9.85
N SER A 94 20.81 27.48 -11.09
CA SER A 94 21.25 28.50 -12.06
C SER A 94 20.19 29.57 -12.41
N GLY A 95 18.97 29.47 -11.89
CA GLY A 95 17.87 30.39 -12.22
C GLY A 95 17.33 31.16 -11.02
N THR A 96 17.82 32.40 -10.85
CA THR A 96 17.14 33.57 -10.26
C THR A 96 15.95 33.33 -9.31
N MET A 97 16.14 33.60 -8.02
CA MET A 97 15.04 33.80 -7.05
C MET A 97 14.12 34.94 -7.53
N PRO A 98 12.82 34.71 -7.82
CA PRO A 98 11.87 35.82 -7.80
C PRO A 98 11.61 36.16 -6.32
N ILE A 99 12.10 37.34 -5.94
CA ILE A 99 11.75 37.98 -4.67
C ILE A 99 10.24 38.25 -4.73
N ILE A 100 9.47 37.50 -3.96
CA ILE A 100 8.11 37.88 -3.59
C ILE A 100 8.20 39.07 -2.64
N GLN A 101 7.91 40.26 -3.17
CA GLN A 101 7.30 41.35 -2.40
C GLN A 101 5.79 41.17 -2.38
#